data_AF-A0A496V8P2-F1
#
_entry.id   AF-A0A496V8P2-F1
#
_cell.length_a   1.000
_cell.length_b   1.000
_cell.length_c   1.000
_cell.angle_alpha   90.00
_cell.angle_beta   90.00
_cell.angle_gamma   90.00
#
_symmetry.space_group_name_H-M   'P 1'
#
loop_
_entity.id
_entity.type
_entity.pdbx_description
1 polymer ?
#
loop_
_entity_poly.entity_id
_entity_poly.type
_entity_poly.pdbx_seq_one_letter_code
_entity_poly.pdbx_strand_id
1 'polypeptide(L)'
;PNADITGILMYESTPTPRAQNVDVNALEMQVKKLAEVFKITKQANLGELESSVTQLTGGIMSVDALPGELLLYFISATRDGMEMFQFHRKKFLPQVKDKLTTLGYK
;
A
#
# COMPACT_ATOMS: atom_id res chain seq x y z
N PRO A 1 20.71 -12.26 -8.95
CA PRO A 1 19.45 -13.01 -8.81
C PRO A 1 18.33 -12.04 -8.46
N ASN A 2 17.64 -11.56 -9.49
CA ASN A 2 16.54 -10.61 -9.38
C ASN A 2 15.36 -11.32 -8.73
N ALA A 3 15.09 -11.00 -7.46
CA ALA A 3 13.86 -11.44 -6.81
C ALA A 3 12.73 -10.62 -7.44
N ASP A 4 12.07 -11.18 -8.45
CA ASP A 4 10.80 -10.66 -8.96
C ASP A 4 9.86 -10.47 -7.78
N ILE A 5 9.55 -9.22 -7.46
CA ILE A 5 8.46 -8.88 -6.57
C ILE A 5 7.19 -9.12 -7.37
N THR A 6 6.74 -10.37 -7.40
CA THR A 6 5.37 -10.74 -7.76
C THR A 6 4.46 -10.25 -6.65
N GLY A 7 4.22 -8.94 -6.60
CA GLY A 7 3.10 -8.38 -5.87
C GLY A 7 1.83 -8.90 -6.50
N ILE A 8 1.23 -9.93 -5.90
CA ILE A 8 -0.07 -10.42 -6.35
C ILE A 8 -1.09 -9.36 -5.95
N LEU A 9 -1.64 -8.65 -6.93
CA LEU A 9 -2.79 -7.77 -6.72
C LEU A 9 -3.98 -8.62 -6.27
N MET A 10 -4.25 -8.65 -4.97
CA MET A 10 -5.31 -9.48 -4.40
C MET A 10 -6.71 -8.87 -4.61
N TYR A 11 -6.81 -7.54 -4.77
CA TYR A 11 -8.07 -6.83 -4.94
C TYR A 11 -7.84 -5.43 -5.52
N GLU A 12 -8.65 -5.04 -6.51
CA GLU A 12 -8.73 -3.69 -7.05
C GLU A 12 -10.21 -3.26 -7.06
N SER A 13 -10.52 -2.06 -6.55
CA SER A 13 -11.84 -1.46 -6.69
C SER A 13 -11.81 -0.42 -7.80
N THR A 14 -12.61 -0.60 -8.85
CA THR A 14 -12.70 0.33 -9.97
C THR A 14 -13.33 1.66 -9.50
N PRO A 15 -12.64 2.81 -9.61
CA PRO A 15 -13.22 4.10 -9.27
C PRO A 15 -14.33 4.48 -10.27
N THR A 16 -15.36 5.21 -9.82
CA THR A 16 -16.34 5.85 -10.71
C THR A 16 -15.64 6.71 -11.77
N PRO A 17 -16.03 6.64 -13.05
CA PRO A 17 -15.27 7.23 -14.14
C PRO A 17 -15.33 8.76 -14.12
N ARG A 18 -14.31 9.38 -13.53
CA ARG A 18 -13.75 10.65 -14.01
C ARG A 18 -12.31 10.37 -14.37
N ALA A 19 -12.09 10.06 -15.64
CA ALA A 19 -10.79 9.72 -16.19
C ALA A 19 -9.82 10.90 -16.02
N GLN A 20 -8.90 10.79 -15.06
CA GLN A 20 -7.56 11.30 -15.26
C GLN A 20 -6.74 10.12 -15.78
N ASN A 21 -5.95 10.36 -16.84
CA ASN A 21 -5.01 9.38 -17.37
C ASN A 21 -3.93 9.13 -16.32
N VAL A 22 -4.18 8.21 -15.39
CA VAL A 22 -3.15 7.70 -14.49
C VAL A 22 -2.36 6.69 -15.29
N ASP A 23 -1.07 6.97 -15.48
CA ASP A 23 -0.13 5.99 -16.04
C ASP A 23 0.04 4.85 -15.02
N VAL A 24 -0.77 3.81 -15.18
CA VAL A 24 -0.82 2.65 -14.28
C VAL A 24 0.53 1.94 -14.22
N ASN A 25 1.31 1.94 -15.31
CA ASN A 25 2.63 1.32 -15.33
C ASN A 25 3.63 2.13 -14.47
N ALA A 26 3.60 3.46 -14.59
CA ALA A 26 4.42 4.33 -13.75
C ALA A 26 4.03 4.20 -12.27
N LEU A 27 2.73 4.10 -11.99
CA LEU A 27 2.21 3.88 -10.64
C LEU A 27 2.67 2.53 -10.07
N GLU A 28 2.57 1.45 -10.84
CA GLU A 28 2.99 0.11 -10.42
C GLU A 28 4.49 0.07 -10.10
N MET A 29 5.33 0.72 -10.92
CA MET A 29 6.76 0.85 -10.63
C MET A 29 7.04 1.62 -9.33
N GLN A 30 6.32 2.72 -9.09
CA GLN A 30 6.46 3.51 -7.85
C GLN A 30 6.04 2.69 -6.62
N VAL A 31 4.96 1.91 -6.73
CA VAL A 31 4.49 0.97 -5.71
C VAL A 31 5.53 -0.12 -5.42
N LYS A 32 6.09 -0.76 -6.45
CA LYS A 32 7.14 -1.80 -6.30
C LYS A 32 8.38 -1.25 -5.62
N LYS A 33 8.85 -0.06 -6.01
CA LYS A 33 10.00 0.59 -5.38
C LYS A 33 9.75 0.89 -3.90
N LEU A 34 8.54 1.30 -3.53
CA LEU A 34 8.17 1.48 -2.13
C LEU A 34 8.11 0.14 -1.38
N ALA A 35 7.60 -0.93 -2.00
CA ALA A 35 7.63 -2.27 -1.42
C ALA A 35 9.07 -2.72 -1.08
N GLU A 36 10.02 -2.47 -1.99
CA GLU A 36 11.44 -2.74 -1.77
C GLU A 36 12.00 -1.98 -0.58
N VAL A 37 11.65 -0.69 -0.44
CA VAL A 37 12.08 0.12 0.72
C VAL A 37 11.57 -0.48 2.03
N PHE A 38 10.30 -0.89 2.10
CA PHE A 38 9.74 -1.56 3.29
C PHE A 38 10.43 -2.88 3.60
N LYS A 39 10.82 -3.64 2.57
CA LYS A 39 11.58 -4.89 2.74
C LYS A 39 12.99 -4.63 3.26
N ILE A 40 13.69 -3.64 2.71
CA ILE A 40 15.05 -3.28 3.11
C ILE A 40 15.06 -2.74 4.54
N THR A 41 14.12 -1.89 4.93
CA THR A 41 14.05 -1.37 6.31
C THR A 41 13.81 -2.48 7.33
N LYS A 42 12.95 -3.44 7.01
CA LYS A 42 12.74 -4.65 7.82
C LYS A 42 14.02 -5.50 7.93
N GLN A 43 14.71 -5.74 6.82
CA GLN A 43 15.95 -6.55 6.79
C GLN A 43 17.14 -5.86 7.48
N ALA A 44 17.21 -4.53 7.40
CA ALA A 44 18.29 -3.73 7.98
C ALA A 44 18.11 -3.47 9.48
N ASN A 45 17.03 -3.98 10.11
CA ASN A 45 16.71 -3.78 11.52
C ASN A 45 16.63 -2.29 11.93
N LEU A 46 16.29 -1.41 10.99
CA LEU A 46 16.22 0.05 11.18
C LEU A 46 14.91 0.49 11.86
N GLY A 47 14.21 -0.45 12.51
CA GLY A 47 12.82 -0.30 12.94
C GLY A 47 11.84 -0.78 11.86
N GLU A 48 10.70 -1.33 12.27
CA GLU A 48 9.63 -1.70 11.34
C GLU A 48 8.92 -0.42 10.87
N LEU A 49 9.06 -0.11 9.58
CA LEU A 49 8.24 0.91 8.95
C LEU A 49 6.81 0.36 8.87
N GLU A 50 5.93 0.79 9.79
CA GLU A 50 4.55 0.28 9.84
C GLU A 50 3.65 0.93 8.79
N SER A 51 3.90 2.21 8.48
CA SER A 51 3.13 2.95 7.49
C SER A 51 3.91 4.13 6.91
N SER A 52 3.54 4.53 5.70
CA SER A 52 4.12 5.69 5.01
C SER A 52 3.08 6.37 4.13
N VAL A 53 3.19 7.68 3.97
CA VAL A 53 2.39 8.46 3.01
C VAL A 53 3.37 9.16 2.07
N THR A 54 3.14 9.05 0.76
CA THR A 54 4.03 9.57 -0.28
C THR A 54 3.23 10.16 -1.42
N GLN A 55 3.74 11.24 -2.00
CA GLN A 55 3.16 11.85 -3.20
C GLN A 55 3.67 11.14 -4.45
N LEU A 56 2.75 10.80 -5.35
CA LEU A 56 3.01 10.11 -6.61
C LEU A 56 2.55 10.97 -7.79
N THR A 57 2.97 10.58 -8.99
CA THR A 57 2.45 11.18 -10.22
C THR A 57 0.96 10.89 -10.33
N GLY A 58 0.12 11.90 -10.14
CA GLY A 58 -1.34 11.75 -10.19
C GLY A 58 -2.03 11.52 -8.85
N GLY A 59 -1.34 11.61 -7.71
CA GLY A 59 -2.02 11.57 -6.42
C GLY A 59 -1.13 11.43 -5.19
N ILE A 60 -1.76 11.02 -4.10
CA ILE A 60 -1.17 10.72 -2.81
C ILE A 60 -1.41 9.24 -2.54
N MET A 61 -0.37 8.55 -2.09
CA MET A 61 -0.43 7.14 -1.70
C MET A 61 -0.19 7.00 -0.21
N SER A 62 -1.00 6.18 0.45
CA SER A 62 -0.71 5.62 1.76
C SER A 62 -0.35 4.15 1.63
N VAL A 63 0.63 3.72 2.42
CA VAL A 63 1.11 2.35 2.49
C VAL A 63 1.08 1.90 3.94
N ASP A 64 0.58 0.68 4.18
CA ASP A 64 0.60 0.03 5.49
C ASP A 64 1.21 -1.36 5.39
N ALA A 65 2.11 -1.67 6.32
CA ALA A 65 2.59 -3.02 6.52
C ALA A 65 1.51 -3.89 7.16
N LEU A 66 1.30 -5.08 6.60
CA LEU A 66 0.40 -6.12 7.07
C LEU A 66 1.19 -7.40 7.44
N PRO A 67 0.60 -8.31 8.23
CA PRO A 67 1.23 -9.60 8.55
C PRO A 67 1.59 -10.40 7.29
N GLY A 68 2.64 -11.23 7.37
CA GLY A 68 3.04 -12.13 6.26
C GLY A 68 3.66 -11.43 5.05
N GLU A 69 4.43 -10.36 5.28
CA GLU A 69 5.09 -9.55 4.22
C GLU A 69 4.12 -8.86 3.24
N LEU A 70 2.84 -8.77 3.61
CA LEU A 70 1.81 -8.10 2.82
C LEU A 70 1.88 -6.59 3.02
N LEU A 71 1.51 -5.84 1.98
CA LEU A 71 1.41 -4.38 2.01
C LEU A 71 0.02 -3.96 1.51
N LEU A 72 -0.62 -3.04 2.21
CA LEU A 72 -1.86 -2.37 1.78
C LEU A 72 -1.52 -1.03 1.16
N TYR A 73 -1.98 -0.80 -0.06
CA TYR A 73 -1.85 0.47 -0.77
C TYR A 73 -3.22 1.14 -0.92
N PHE A 74 -3.27 2.44 -0.67
CA PHE A 74 -4.41 3.28 -1.03
C PHE A 74 -3.91 4.52 -1.75
N ILE A 75 -4.49 4.83 -2.90
CA ILE A 75 -4.07 5.94 -3.75
C ILE A 75 -5.28 6.82 -4.04
N SER A 76 -5.12 8.13 -3.83
CA SER A 76 -6.13 9.13 -4.16
C SER A 76 -5.50 10.33 -4.86
N ALA A 77 -6.11 10.79 -5.94
CA ALA A 77 -5.74 12.03 -6.61
C ALA A 77 -6.07 13.28 -5.77
N THR A 78 -6.89 13.14 -4.73
CA THR A 78 -7.38 14.24 -3.90
C THR A 78 -6.97 14.09 -2.45
N ARG A 79 -6.79 15.23 -1.79
CA ARG A 79 -6.55 15.31 -0.35
C ARG A 79 -7.75 14.77 0.44
N ASP A 80 -8.97 15.16 0.07
CA ASP A 80 -10.20 14.71 0.74
C ASP A 80 -10.35 13.18 0.70
N GLY A 81 -10.05 12.55 -0.44
CA GLY A 81 -10.03 11.08 -0.56
C GLY A 81 -9.01 10.43 0.37
N MET A 82 -7.84 11.06 0.56
CA MET A 82 -6.85 10.59 1.54
C MET A 82 -7.31 10.78 2.98
N GLU A 83 -7.93 11.91 3.32
CA GLU A 83 -8.44 12.17 4.67
C GLU A 83 -9.55 11.17 5.03
N MET A 84 -10.46 10.90 4.10
CA MET A 84 -11.48 9.86 4.21
C MET A 84 -10.86 8.47 4.42
N PHE A 85 -9.83 8.13 3.65
CA PHE A 85 -9.10 6.89 3.85
C PHE A 85 -8.45 6.82 5.22
N GLN A 86 -7.76 7.86 5.68
CA GLN A 86 -7.11 7.86 7.00
C GLN A 86 -8.12 7.65 8.14
N PHE A 87 -9.32 8.25 8.02
CA PHE A 87 -10.42 8.02 8.97
C PHE A 87 -10.83 6.54 9.02
N HIS A 88 -11.04 5.91 7.87
CA HIS A 88 -11.43 4.51 7.77
C HIS A 88 -10.29 3.57 8.20
N ARG A 89 -9.07 3.84 7.74
CA ARG A 89 -7.85 3.12 8.08
C ARG A 89 -7.70 2.98 9.59
N LYS A 90 -7.85 4.08 10.36
CA LYS A 90 -7.75 4.04 11.82
C LYS A 90 -8.74 3.06 12.47
N LYS A 91 -9.94 2.92 11.89
CA LYS A 91 -10.99 2.04 12.42
C LYS A 91 -10.84 0.58 11.99
N PHE A 92 -10.42 0.35 10.74
CA PHE A 92 -10.51 -0.97 10.10
C PHE A 92 -9.16 -1.68 9.96
N LEU A 93 -8.04 -0.95 9.91
CA LEU A 93 -6.72 -1.56 9.74
C LEU A 93 -6.39 -2.60 10.83
N PRO A 94 -6.68 -2.37 12.13
CA PRO A 94 -6.45 -3.40 13.15
C PRO A 94 -7.23 -4.68 12.87
N GLN A 95 -8.50 -4.57 12.47
CA GLN A 95 -9.36 -5.72 12.17
C GLN A 95 -8.84 -6.51 10.96
N VAL A 96 -8.30 -5.81 9.95
CA VAL A 96 -7.66 -6.46 8.79
C VAL A 96 -6.41 -7.23 9.23
N LYS A 97 -5.54 -6.61 10.05
CA LYS A 97 -4.34 -7.26 10.58
C LYS A 97 -4.67 -8.49 11.43
N ASP A 98 -5.67 -8.40 12.30
CA ASP A 98 -6.12 -9.50 13.15
C ASP A 98 -6.67 -10.66 12.31
N LYS A 99 -7.45 -10.33 11.28
CA LYS A 99 -8.02 -11.34 10.37
C LYS A 99 -6.92 -12.05 9.57
N LEU A 100 -5.92 -11.32 9.08
CA LEU A 100 -4.78 -11.92 8.36
C LEU A 100 -3.97 -12.83 9.28
N THR A 101 -3.72 -12.40 10.51
CA THR A 101 -3.05 -13.24 11.53
C THR A 101 -3.85 -14.52 11.80
N THR A 102 -5.17 -14.41 11.92
CA THR A 102 -6.08 -15.55 12.12
C THR A 102 -6.07 -16.53 10.93
N LEU A 103 -5.86 -16.00 9.71
CA LEU A 103 -5.70 -16.80 8.50
C LEU A 103 -4.30 -17.42 8.34
N GLY A 104 -3.39 -17.16 9.28
CA GLY A 104 -2.05 -17.76 9.32
C GLY A 104 -0.94 -16.93 8.67
N TYR A 105 -1.22 -15.70 8.24
CA TYR A 105 -0.19 -14.77 7.78
C TYR A 105 0.57 -14.22 8.99
N LYS A 106 1.88 -14.48 9.08
CA LYS A 106 2.76 -14.06 10.18
C LYS A 106 3.90 -13.23 9.62
#